data_AF-A0A8C6U862-F1
#
_entry.id   AF-A0A8C6U862-F1
#
_cell.length_a   1.000
_cell.length_b   1.000
_cell.length_c   1.000
_cell.angle_alpha   90.00
_cell.angle_beta   90.00
_cell.angle_gamma   90.00
#
_symmetry.space_group_name_H-M   'P 1'
#
loop_
_entity.id
_entity.type
_entity.pdbx_description
1 polymer ?
#
loop_
_entity_poly.entity_id
_entity_poly.type
_entity_poly.pdbx_seq_one_letter_code
_entity_poly.pdbx_strand_id
1 'polypeptide(L)'
;NTFEDARRELLTPAHMYMFDIMADRLSLEPAAVEDFILDSTSLDACDTFFAQGGSRTISFVYQEAEIPGIGLSITQFTCNLDELFLANLSQTCLRGKCCFFTRTQIFFNMVDGKDGLLKGIKDTFSSLLPALDAEQHWGVLNKSRHGEKFKKNFMFTINNCLRSLDGKYTFKRVVLNVLLEVDQLRRLDGSAGPLSELEHWKQMSLKFDSVLNHIQSSECKAVVKVLCISKSKTMKMWRELDAKATDRVNEAKDNVKFLSTLENVCQPLYNSDPVSMIKSVHNVFNAIHMIYNVSRYYNTDEKIAILFGNVTNQMLNACRAYITENGKYQIWDHNPENLTRKMQVMTIDILVLINRKCIMH
;
A
#
# COMPACT_ATOMS: atom_id res chain seq x y z
N ASN A 1 38.99 8.83 -32.96
CA ASN A 1 39.98 9.89 -32.63
C ASN A 1 39.92 11.10 -33.56
N THR A 2 40.17 11.03 -34.88
CA THR A 2 40.12 12.25 -35.73
C THR A 2 38.74 12.90 -35.91
N PHE A 3 37.66 12.11 -35.85
CA PHE A 3 36.28 12.63 -35.95
C PHE A 3 35.73 13.20 -34.63
N GLU A 4 36.15 12.67 -33.48
CA GLU A 4 35.73 13.18 -32.16
C GLU A 4 36.43 14.50 -31.83
N ASP A 5 37.71 14.63 -32.16
CA ASP A 5 38.46 15.88 -31.97
C ASP A 5 37.88 17.02 -32.82
N ALA A 6 37.42 16.74 -34.05
CA ALA A 6 36.73 17.73 -34.89
C ALA A 6 35.34 18.14 -34.35
N ARG A 7 34.65 17.26 -33.60
CA ARG A 7 33.34 17.56 -32.99
C ARG A 7 33.49 18.37 -31.71
N ARG A 8 34.59 18.17 -30.97
CA ARG A 8 34.95 19.01 -29.81
C ARG A 8 35.14 20.48 -30.18
N GLU A 9 35.61 20.77 -31.39
CA GLU A 9 35.76 22.14 -31.89
C GLU A 9 34.43 22.87 -32.16
N LEU A 10 33.31 22.14 -32.26
CA LEU A 10 31.97 22.71 -32.47
C LEU A 10 31.25 23.07 -31.16
N LEU A 11 31.81 22.67 -30.02
CA LEU A 11 31.16 22.85 -28.72
C LEU A 11 31.22 24.31 -28.26
N THR A 12 30.05 24.90 -28.06
CA THR A 12 29.93 26.27 -27.53
C THR A 12 29.92 26.27 -25.99
N PRO A 13 30.13 27.42 -25.32
CA PRO A 13 29.99 27.53 -23.86
C PRO A 13 28.63 27.04 -23.34
N ALA A 14 27.57 27.12 -24.16
CA ALA A 14 26.24 26.62 -23.81
C ALA A 14 26.19 25.08 -23.75
N HIS A 15 26.94 24.39 -24.61
CA HIS A 15 27.08 22.93 -24.56
C HIS A 15 27.82 22.52 -23.29
N MET A 16 28.95 23.17 -23.00
CA MET A 16 29.74 22.93 -21.78
C MET A 16 28.91 23.10 -20.51
N TYR A 17 28.12 24.17 -20.42
CA TYR A 17 27.19 24.37 -19.31
C TYR A 17 26.19 23.22 -19.14
N MET A 18 25.62 22.71 -20.23
CA MET A 18 24.71 21.55 -20.17
C MET A 18 25.44 20.31 -19.64
N PHE A 19 26.68 20.08 -20.07
CA PHE A 19 27.46 18.90 -19.70
C PHE A 19 27.84 18.94 -18.22
N ASP A 20 28.34 20.08 -17.76
CA ASP A 20 28.74 20.29 -16.36
C ASP A 20 27.56 20.10 -15.40
N ILE A 21 26.40 20.67 -15.72
CA ILE A 21 25.19 20.50 -14.90
C ILE A 21 24.71 19.04 -14.89
N MET A 22 24.78 18.34 -16.03
CA MET A 22 24.40 16.93 -16.08
C MET A 22 25.37 16.06 -15.29
N ALA A 23 26.68 16.32 -15.40
CA ALA A 23 27.72 15.63 -14.65
C ALA A 23 27.49 15.78 -13.13
N ASP A 24 27.29 17.01 -12.65
CA ASP A 24 26.98 17.30 -11.24
C ASP A 24 25.72 16.55 -10.77
N ARG A 25 24.62 16.65 -11.51
CA ARG A 25 23.30 16.16 -11.10
C ARG A 25 23.12 14.66 -11.23
N LEU A 26 23.81 14.04 -12.19
CA LEU A 26 23.84 12.59 -12.37
C LEU A 26 24.93 11.95 -11.53
N SER A 27 25.85 12.73 -10.95
CA SER A 27 27.04 12.25 -10.25
C SER A 27 27.93 11.42 -11.18
N LEU A 28 28.12 11.93 -12.40
CA LEU A 28 28.98 11.35 -13.44
C LEU A 28 30.23 12.21 -13.62
N GLU A 29 31.30 11.61 -14.13
CA GLU A 29 32.46 12.39 -14.57
C GLU A 29 32.09 13.23 -15.81
N PRO A 30 32.52 14.50 -15.91
CA PRO A 30 32.24 15.34 -17.08
C PRO A 30 32.66 14.68 -18.40
N ALA A 31 33.79 13.97 -18.40
CA ALA A 31 34.28 13.23 -19.57
C ALA A 31 33.28 12.15 -20.04
N ALA A 32 32.62 11.45 -19.12
CA ALA A 32 31.63 10.43 -19.46
C ALA A 32 30.35 11.04 -20.07
N VAL A 33 29.94 12.23 -19.62
CA VAL A 33 28.81 12.96 -20.20
C VAL A 33 29.17 13.52 -21.58
N GLU A 34 30.40 14.01 -21.72
CA GLU A 34 30.93 14.51 -22.99
C GLU A 34 30.98 13.41 -24.05
N ASP A 35 31.60 12.27 -23.74
CA ASP A 35 31.70 11.12 -24.66
C ASP A 35 30.31 10.62 -25.09
N PHE A 36 29.33 10.67 -24.18
CA PHE A 36 27.95 10.30 -24.50
C PHE A 36 27.28 11.29 -25.49
N ILE A 37 27.44 12.59 -25.26
CA ILE A 37 26.77 13.61 -26.08
C ILE A 37 27.48 13.81 -27.43
N LEU A 38 28.76 13.43 -27.53
CA LEU A 38 29.53 13.50 -28.75
C LEU A 38 29.06 12.54 -29.85
N ASP A 39 28.14 11.58 -29.59
CA ASP A 39 27.49 10.81 -30.64
C ASP A 39 26.80 11.74 -31.67
N SER A 40 26.88 11.36 -32.95
CA SER A 40 26.22 11.94 -34.11
C SER A 40 24.81 12.44 -33.81
N THR A 41 23.96 11.56 -33.26
CA THR A 41 22.55 11.81 -32.99
C THR A 41 22.31 12.87 -31.90
N SER A 42 23.12 12.83 -30.84
CA SER A 42 22.95 13.70 -29.66
C SER A 42 23.40 15.14 -29.95
N LEU A 43 24.48 15.30 -30.72
CA LEU A 43 25.02 16.61 -31.08
C LEU A 43 24.10 17.34 -32.07
N ASP A 44 23.59 16.65 -33.09
CA ASP A 44 22.65 17.21 -34.07
C ASP A 44 21.35 17.70 -33.37
N ALA A 45 20.92 16.99 -32.33
CA ALA A 45 19.80 17.39 -31.51
C ALA A 45 20.10 18.63 -30.64
N CYS A 46 21.32 18.75 -30.12
CA CYS A 46 21.78 19.95 -29.41
C CYS A 46 21.83 21.16 -30.35
N ASP A 47 22.38 21.00 -31.56
CA ASP A 47 22.42 22.05 -32.57
C ASP A 47 21.00 22.49 -32.96
N THR A 48 20.09 21.54 -33.15
CA THR A 48 18.67 21.82 -33.41
C THR A 48 18.01 22.53 -32.22
N PHE A 49 18.43 22.25 -30.99
CA PHE A 49 17.92 22.95 -29.80
C PHE A 49 18.43 24.41 -29.76
N PHE A 50 19.69 24.66 -30.09
CA PHE A 50 20.27 26.00 -30.10
C PHE A 50 19.87 26.85 -31.33
N ALA A 51 19.49 26.22 -32.44
CA ALA A 51 19.12 26.91 -33.68
C ALA A 51 17.86 27.79 -33.55
N GLN A 52 17.85 28.93 -34.26
CA GLN A 52 16.68 29.81 -34.34
C GLN A 52 15.50 29.08 -35.00
N GLY A 53 14.36 28.99 -34.30
CA GLY A 53 13.19 28.23 -34.76
C GLY A 53 13.27 26.72 -34.52
N GLY A 54 14.39 26.21 -34.00
CA GLY A 54 14.56 24.81 -33.64
C GLY A 54 13.86 24.42 -32.34
N SER A 55 14.22 23.24 -31.81
CA SER A 55 13.58 22.62 -30.65
C SER A 55 13.59 23.51 -29.41
N ARG A 56 12.45 23.60 -28.71
CA ARG A 56 12.33 24.39 -27.46
C ARG A 56 12.81 23.62 -26.24
N THR A 57 12.90 22.31 -26.34
CA THR A 57 13.23 21.37 -25.27
C THR A 57 14.16 20.29 -25.79
N ILE A 58 15.11 19.87 -24.97
CA ILE A 58 15.94 18.69 -25.17
C ILE A 58 15.96 17.87 -23.87
N SER A 59 16.03 16.55 -23.96
CA SER A 59 15.90 15.66 -22.80
C SER A 59 16.85 14.48 -22.90
N PHE A 60 17.51 14.18 -21.79
CA PHE A 60 18.45 13.09 -21.62
C PHE A 60 17.97 12.21 -20.46
N VAL A 61 18.01 10.90 -20.63
CA VAL A 61 17.58 9.93 -19.61
C VAL A 61 18.76 9.07 -19.22
N TYR A 62 19.00 8.95 -17.92
CA TYR A 62 20.02 8.11 -17.31
C TYR A 62 19.33 6.97 -16.55
N GLN A 63 19.32 5.78 -17.15
CA GLN A 63 18.66 4.60 -16.58
C GLN A 63 19.25 3.31 -17.15
N GLU A 64 19.00 2.19 -16.47
CA GLU A 64 19.42 0.84 -16.90
C GLU A 64 19.11 0.57 -18.37
N ALA A 65 20.13 0.16 -19.13
CA ALA A 65 20.02 -0.11 -20.56
C ALA A 65 19.06 -1.29 -20.84
N GLU A 66 18.12 -1.12 -21.78
CA GLU A 66 17.33 -2.25 -22.29
C GLU A 66 18.20 -3.03 -23.27
N ILE A 67 18.74 -4.18 -22.86
CA ILE A 67 19.50 -5.07 -23.75
C ILE A 67 18.56 -5.56 -24.86
N PRO A 68 18.76 -5.18 -26.14
CA PRO A 68 17.97 -5.72 -27.24
C PRO A 68 18.34 -7.20 -27.37
N GLY A 69 17.36 -8.08 -27.19
CA GLY A 69 17.59 -9.51 -27.09
C GLY A 69 18.36 -10.09 -28.28
N ILE A 70 19.55 -10.63 -27.99
CA ILE A 70 20.10 -11.76 -28.71
C ILE A 70 20.34 -12.84 -27.65
N GLY A 71 19.59 -13.94 -27.76
CA GLY A 71 19.73 -15.09 -26.88
C GLY A 71 21.10 -15.74 -27.08
N LEU A 72 22.03 -15.44 -26.20
CA LEU A 72 23.21 -16.26 -25.94
C LEU A 72 23.46 -16.27 -24.44
N SER A 73 23.31 -17.46 -23.83
CA SER A 73 23.74 -17.75 -22.48
C SER A 73 25.24 -17.47 -22.36
N ILE A 74 25.61 -16.39 -21.68
CA ILE A 74 26.90 -16.28 -21.03
C ILE A 74 26.66 -15.91 -19.57
N THR A 75 27.11 -16.82 -18.74
CA THR A 75 27.21 -16.80 -17.29
C THR A 75 27.86 -15.52 -16.75
N GLN A 76 27.27 -15.00 -15.67
CA GLN A 76 27.93 -14.21 -14.61
C GLN A 76 28.65 -12.92 -15.04
N PHE A 77 27.90 -11.85 -15.31
CA PHE A 77 28.23 -10.48 -14.89
C PHE A 77 26.93 -9.66 -14.86
N THR A 78 26.36 -9.43 -13.68
CA THR A 78 25.28 -8.44 -13.50
C THR A 78 25.90 -7.05 -13.45
N CYS A 79 26.14 -6.45 -14.61
CA CYS A 79 26.46 -5.03 -14.68
C CYS A 79 25.14 -4.27 -14.78
N ASN A 80 24.64 -3.68 -13.69
CA ASN A 80 23.66 -2.61 -13.79
C ASN A 80 24.38 -1.39 -14.39
N LEU A 81 24.52 -1.36 -15.72
CA LEU A 81 25.08 -0.21 -16.42
C LEU A 81 23.90 0.71 -16.76
N ASP A 82 23.73 1.73 -15.92
CA ASP A 82 22.88 2.87 -16.25
C ASP A 82 23.50 3.58 -17.47
N GLU A 83 22.72 3.77 -18.52
CA GLU A 83 23.14 4.45 -19.74
C GLU A 83 22.45 5.81 -19.82
N LEU A 84 23.22 6.85 -20.18
CA LEU A 84 22.68 8.15 -20.53
C LEU A 84 22.27 8.08 -22.00
N PHE A 85 21.07 8.51 -22.38
CA PHE A 85 20.68 8.59 -23.79
C PHE A 85 19.77 9.78 -24.09
N LEU A 86 19.82 10.29 -25.32
CA LEU A 86 18.87 11.30 -25.80
C LEU A 86 17.47 10.68 -25.87
N ALA A 87 16.51 11.26 -25.15
CA ALA A 87 15.21 10.64 -24.95
C ALA A 87 14.09 11.42 -25.65
N ASN A 88 13.26 10.68 -26.39
CA ASN A 88 11.94 11.15 -26.76
C ASN A 88 10.95 10.80 -25.64
N LEU A 89 10.62 11.79 -24.80
CA LEU A 89 9.75 11.60 -23.62
C LEU A 89 8.34 11.08 -23.94
N SER A 90 7.89 11.12 -25.20
CA SER A 90 6.62 10.50 -25.61
C SER A 90 6.71 8.98 -25.81
N GLN A 91 7.91 8.45 -26.01
CA GLN A 91 8.19 7.05 -26.33
C GLN A 91 9.01 6.35 -25.24
N THR A 92 9.76 7.10 -24.43
CA THR A 92 10.61 6.55 -23.36
C THR A 92 9.83 6.32 -22.06
N CYS A 93 9.93 5.11 -21.49
CA CYS A 93 9.41 4.80 -20.16
C CYS A 93 10.45 5.18 -19.10
N LEU A 94 10.20 6.24 -18.34
CA LEU A 94 11.17 6.72 -17.34
C LEU A 94 11.24 5.79 -16.12
N ARG A 95 12.40 5.17 -15.92
CA ARG A 95 12.75 4.32 -14.77
C ARG A 95 13.96 4.82 -13.99
N GLY A 96 14.74 5.73 -14.56
CA GLY A 96 15.87 6.38 -13.89
C GLY A 96 15.69 7.90 -13.82
N LYS A 97 16.79 8.63 -13.94
CA LYS A 97 16.84 10.08 -13.86
C LYS A 97 16.62 10.70 -15.24
N CYS A 98 15.76 11.70 -15.36
CA CYS A 98 15.57 12.48 -16.58
C CYS A 98 16.08 13.90 -16.37
N CYS A 99 17.02 14.34 -17.20
CA CYS A 99 17.50 15.72 -17.30
C CYS A 99 16.85 16.37 -18.52
N PHE A 100 16.25 17.56 -18.38
CA PHE A 100 15.71 18.27 -19.53
C PHE A 100 15.96 19.77 -19.46
N PHE A 101 16.18 20.37 -20.63
CA PHE A 101 16.53 21.78 -20.77
C PHE A 101 15.46 22.50 -21.59
N THR A 102 15.20 23.77 -21.25
CA THR A 102 14.26 24.63 -21.98
C THR A 102 14.96 25.91 -22.47
N ARG A 103 14.72 26.29 -23.73
CA ARG A 103 15.52 27.31 -24.43
C ARG A 103 15.35 28.74 -23.91
N THR A 104 14.27 29.07 -23.19
CA THR A 104 13.98 30.46 -22.76
C THR A 104 15.09 31.11 -21.94
N GLN A 105 16.00 30.34 -21.33
CA GLN A 105 17.26 30.77 -20.71
C GLN A 105 18.20 29.57 -20.44
N ILE A 106 18.12 28.50 -21.23
CA ILE A 106 18.74 27.17 -20.94
C ILE A 106 18.46 26.76 -19.49
N PHE A 107 17.18 26.63 -19.16
CA PHE A 107 16.77 26.30 -17.80
C PHE A 107 16.76 24.79 -17.62
N PHE A 108 17.62 24.31 -16.72
CA PHE A 108 17.77 22.89 -16.37
C PHE A 108 16.67 22.43 -15.41
N ASN A 109 16.14 21.25 -15.67
CA ASN A 109 15.23 20.55 -14.78
C ASN A 109 15.61 19.08 -14.72
N MET A 110 15.24 18.45 -13.60
CA MET A 110 15.49 17.04 -13.38
C MET A 110 14.28 16.38 -12.72
N VAL A 111 13.96 15.17 -13.16
CA VAL A 111 12.93 14.32 -12.54
C VAL A 111 13.55 12.96 -12.26
N ASP A 112 13.49 12.50 -11.01
CA ASP A 112 13.95 11.15 -10.62
C ASP A 112 12.80 10.14 -10.65
N GLY A 113 12.82 9.26 -11.63
CA GLY A 113 11.81 8.22 -11.85
C GLY A 113 12.11 6.88 -11.17
N LYS A 114 13.18 6.72 -10.39
CA LYS A 114 13.59 5.43 -9.79
C LYS A 114 12.48 4.76 -8.97
N ASP A 115 11.75 5.56 -8.21
CA ASP A 115 10.60 5.12 -7.41
C ASP A 115 9.24 5.33 -8.12
N GLY A 116 9.29 5.58 -9.44
CA GLY A 116 8.16 5.84 -10.32
C GLY A 116 7.98 7.33 -10.66
N LEU A 117 7.69 7.60 -11.94
CA LEU A 117 7.54 8.94 -12.53
C LEU A 117 6.68 9.92 -11.71
N LEU A 118 5.56 9.45 -11.13
CA LEU A 118 4.68 10.34 -10.35
C LEU A 118 5.31 10.79 -9.03
N LYS A 119 6.11 9.94 -8.38
CA LYS A 119 6.88 10.34 -7.19
C LYS A 119 7.96 11.33 -7.60
N GLY A 120 8.69 11.06 -8.69
CA GLY A 120 9.68 11.99 -9.23
C GLY A 120 9.12 13.38 -9.53
N ILE A 121 7.97 13.43 -10.23
CA ILE A 121 7.26 14.68 -10.48
C ILE A 121 6.86 15.34 -9.16
N LYS A 122 6.30 14.57 -8.22
CA LYS A 122 5.89 15.10 -6.92
C LYS A 122 7.07 15.72 -6.17
N ASP A 123 8.18 15.01 -6.07
CA ASP A 123 9.37 15.44 -5.31
C ASP A 123 9.98 16.70 -5.94
N THR A 124 10.03 16.75 -7.27
CA THR A 124 10.49 17.93 -8.04
C THR A 124 9.62 19.16 -7.78
N PHE A 125 8.29 19.03 -7.83
CA PHE A 125 7.40 20.16 -7.60
C PHE A 125 7.27 20.51 -6.11
N SER A 126 7.47 19.57 -5.20
CA SER A 126 7.46 19.81 -3.75
C SER A 126 8.68 20.63 -3.30
N SER A 127 9.83 20.47 -3.96
CA SER A 127 11.01 21.31 -3.72
C SER A 127 10.92 22.67 -4.41
N LEU A 128 10.25 22.76 -5.57
CA LEU A 128 10.03 24.02 -6.30
C LEU A 128 9.00 24.93 -5.65
N LEU A 129 7.95 24.39 -5.01
CA LEU A 129 6.88 25.19 -4.41
C LEU A 129 7.38 26.20 -3.35
N PRO A 130 8.23 25.81 -2.37
CA PRO A 130 8.82 26.75 -1.43
C PRO A 130 9.70 27.81 -2.11
N ALA A 131 10.41 27.46 -3.18
CA ALA A 131 11.24 28.42 -3.92
C ALA A 131 10.37 29.46 -4.66
N LEU A 132 9.26 29.02 -5.28
CA LEU A 132 8.29 29.88 -5.95
C LEU A 132 7.50 30.78 -4.97
N ASP A 133 7.27 30.29 -3.75
CA ASP A 133 6.59 31.04 -2.68
C ASP A 133 7.52 32.04 -1.99
N ALA A 134 8.81 31.70 -1.86
CA ALA A 134 9.86 32.59 -1.37
C ALA A 134 10.20 33.73 -2.35
N GLU A 135 9.87 33.58 -3.64
CA GLU A 135 10.08 34.60 -4.65
C GLU A 135 9.12 35.80 -4.46
N GLN A 136 9.66 36.89 -3.90
CA GLN A 136 8.89 38.11 -3.58
C GLN A 136 8.40 38.89 -4.81
N HIS A 137 8.97 38.64 -6.00
CA HIS A 137 8.74 39.43 -7.20
C HIS A 137 8.38 38.56 -8.41
N TRP A 138 7.09 38.30 -8.63
CA TRP A 138 6.57 37.63 -9.84
C TRP A 138 6.51 38.57 -11.06
N GLY A 139 7.40 39.57 -11.10
CA GLY A 139 7.49 40.55 -12.17
C GLY A 139 6.17 41.30 -12.44
N VAL A 140 5.72 41.30 -13.70
CA VAL A 140 4.52 42.02 -14.17
C VAL A 140 3.23 41.48 -13.54
N LEU A 141 3.23 40.22 -13.07
CA LEU A 141 2.05 39.61 -12.46
C LEU A 141 1.69 40.24 -11.12
N ASN A 142 2.67 40.70 -10.33
CA ASN A 142 2.43 41.42 -9.08
C ASN A 142 1.85 42.83 -9.29
N LYS A 143 1.92 43.36 -10.52
CA LYS A 143 1.49 44.73 -10.83
C LYS A 143 -0.01 44.82 -11.17
N SER A 144 -0.71 43.70 -11.26
CA SER A 144 -2.14 43.67 -11.61
C SER A 144 -2.95 42.75 -10.69
N ARG A 145 -4.19 43.15 -10.40
CA ARG A 145 -5.15 42.34 -9.63
C ARG A 145 -5.45 40.99 -10.29
N HIS A 146 -5.34 40.92 -11.62
CA HIS A 146 -5.54 39.68 -12.38
C HIS A 146 -4.35 38.73 -12.25
N GLY A 147 -3.11 39.26 -12.29
CA GLY A 147 -1.89 38.48 -12.09
C GLY A 147 -1.79 37.87 -10.68
N GLU A 148 -2.20 38.61 -9.65
CA GLU A 148 -2.28 38.11 -8.27
C GLU A 148 -3.29 36.96 -8.14
N LYS A 149 -4.46 37.08 -8.80
CA LYS A 149 -5.46 36.00 -8.84
C LYS A 149 -4.92 34.77 -9.59
N PHE A 150 -4.22 34.98 -10.69
CA PHE A 150 -3.60 33.91 -11.46
C PHE A 150 -2.54 33.17 -10.64
N LYS A 151 -1.65 33.88 -9.95
CA LYS A 151 -0.64 33.30 -9.03
C LYS A 151 -1.31 32.40 -7.98
N LYS A 152 -2.34 32.91 -7.29
CA LYS A 152 -3.08 32.12 -6.29
C LYS A 152 -3.72 30.87 -6.88
N ASN A 153 -4.36 30.98 -8.05
CA ASN A 153 -4.98 29.84 -8.73
C ASN A 153 -3.94 28.81 -9.20
N PHE A 154 -2.80 29.26 -9.71
CA PHE A 154 -1.70 28.41 -10.15
C PHE A 154 -1.10 27.63 -8.97
N MET A 155 -0.75 28.34 -7.89
CA MET A 155 -0.23 27.72 -6.67
C MET A 155 -1.23 26.75 -6.05
N PHE A 156 -2.52 27.11 -6.02
CA PHE A 156 -3.59 26.21 -5.57
C PHE A 156 -3.68 24.95 -6.44
N THR A 157 -3.61 25.09 -7.76
CA THR A 157 -3.70 23.97 -8.71
C THR A 157 -2.52 23.00 -8.54
N ILE A 158 -1.30 23.51 -8.42
CA ILE A 158 -0.11 22.67 -8.19
C ILE A 158 -0.19 21.97 -6.83
N ASN A 159 -0.52 22.69 -5.75
CA ASN A 159 -0.68 22.10 -4.43
C ASN A 159 -1.77 21.01 -4.41
N ASN A 160 -2.89 21.25 -5.10
CA ASN A 160 -3.97 20.27 -5.18
C ASN A 160 -3.54 19.02 -5.98
N CYS A 161 -2.77 19.21 -7.06
CA CYS A 161 -2.20 18.10 -7.83
C CYS A 161 -1.26 17.24 -6.97
N LEU A 162 -0.34 17.87 -6.23
CA LEU A 162 0.63 17.16 -5.36
C LEU A 162 -0.05 16.44 -4.20
N ARG A 163 -1.03 17.07 -3.55
CA ARG A 163 -1.86 16.43 -2.52
C ARG A 163 -2.60 15.21 -3.06
N SER A 164 -3.10 15.30 -4.28
CA SER A 164 -3.70 14.15 -4.96
C SER A 164 -2.64 13.04 -5.12
N LEU A 165 -1.44 13.34 -5.61
CA LEU A 165 -0.38 12.34 -5.79
C LEU A 165 0.01 11.65 -4.46
N ASP A 166 -0.04 12.36 -3.33
CA ASP A 166 0.15 11.77 -1.99
C ASP A 166 -0.92 10.75 -1.60
N GLY A 167 -2.16 10.96 -2.04
CA GLY A 167 -3.25 10.01 -1.87
C GLY A 167 -2.95 8.64 -2.48
N LYS A 168 -2.21 8.59 -3.60
CA LYS A 168 -1.84 7.32 -4.27
C LYS A 168 -0.89 6.46 -3.43
N TYR A 169 0.16 7.06 -2.87
CA TYR A 169 1.18 6.35 -2.08
C TYR A 169 0.66 5.97 -0.70
N THR A 170 -0.15 6.85 -0.10
CA THR A 170 -0.84 6.59 1.15
C THR A 170 -1.84 5.44 0.98
N PHE A 171 -2.64 5.44 -0.09
CA PHE A 171 -3.63 4.40 -0.36
C PHE A 171 -3.01 3.02 -0.51
N LYS A 172 -1.98 2.87 -1.36
CA LYS A 172 -1.29 1.58 -1.55
C LYS A 172 -0.74 1.04 -0.23
N ARG A 173 -0.13 1.91 0.59
CA ARG A 173 0.46 1.51 1.88
C ARG A 173 -0.61 1.12 2.90
N VAL A 174 -1.69 1.90 3.01
CA VAL A 174 -2.79 1.65 3.95
C VAL A 174 -3.50 0.35 3.61
N VAL A 175 -3.88 0.14 2.34
CA VAL A 175 -4.55 -1.09 1.91
C VAL A 175 -3.65 -2.30 2.12
N LEU A 176 -2.36 -2.21 1.74
CA LEU A 176 -1.44 -3.34 1.90
C LEU A 176 -1.21 -3.72 3.37
N ASN A 177 -1.05 -2.72 4.25
CA ASN A 177 -0.89 -2.99 5.68
C ASN A 177 -2.13 -3.64 6.28
N VAL A 178 -3.34 -3.17 5.93
CA VAL A 178 -4.59 -3.77 6.44
C VAL A 178 -4.78 -5.19 5.88
N LEU A 179 -4.45 -5.43 4.61
CA LEU A 179 -4.48 -6.77 4.02
C LEU A 179 -3.53 -7.75 4.73
N LEU A 180 -2.32 -7.29 5.06
CA LEU A 180 -1.34 -8.09 5.79
C LEU A 180 -1.74 -8.35 7.26
N GLU A 181 -2.51 -7.46 7.89
CA GLU A 181 -3.08 -7.69 9.23
C GLU A 181 -4.18 -8.77 9.22
N VAL A 182 -4.95 -8.90 8.13
CA VAL A 182 -6.03 -9.90 8.02
C VAL A 182 -5.49 -11.29 7.70
N ASP A 183 -4.50 -11.37 6.82
CA ASP A 183 -3.90 -12.63 6.39
C ASP A 183 -2.98 -13.25 7.46
N GLN A 184 -2.64 -12.47 8.51
CA GLN A 184 -2.07 -13.02 9.74
C GLN A 184 -3.14 -13.83 10.48
N LEU A 185 -3.22 -15.13 10.16
CA LEU A 185 -3.94 -16.11 10.96
C LEU A 185 -3.53 -15.94 12.43
N ARG A 186 -4.44 -15.39 13.25
CA ARG A 186 -4.22 -15.34 14.69
C ARG A 186 -4.25 -16.78 15.19
N ARG A 187 -3.08 -17.26 15.56
CA ARG A 187 -2.94 -18.50 16.34
C ARG A 187 -3.76 -18.31 17.61
N LEU A 188 -4.60 -19.31 17.90
CA LEU A 188 -5.37 -19.47 19.13
C LEU A 188 -4.57 -18.94 20.32
N ASP A 189 -4.88 -17.73 20.80
CA ASP A 189 -4.45 -17.34 22.13
C ASP A 189 -5.26 -18.21 23.10
N GLY A 190 -4.57 -18.91 24.00
CA GLY A 190 -5.22 -19.86 24.92
C GLY A 190 -6.26 -19.25 25.86
N SER A 191 -6.47 -17.93 25.80
CA SER A 191 -7.45 -17.16 26.54
C SER A 191 -8.65 -16.67 25.73
N ALA A 192 -8.65 -16.77 24.39
CA ALA A 192 -9.75 -16.27 23.57
C ALA A 192 -11.01 -17.12 23.69
N GLY A 193 -12.13 -16.42 23.88
CA GLY A 193 -13.48 -16.98 23.80
C GLY A 193 -14.17 -16.62 22.47
N PRO A 194 -15.32 -17.22 22.14
CA PRO A 194 -15.99 -16.99 20.84
C PRO A 194 -16.37 -15.53 20.59
N LEU A 195 -16.51 -14.70 21.63
CA LEU A 195 -16.86 -13.29 21.49
C LEU A 195 -15.67 -12.39 21.13
N SER A 196 -14.43 -12.83 21.38
CA SER A 196 -13.25 -12.08 20.95
C SER A 196 -13.09 -12.09 19.43
N GLU A 197 -13.54 -13.16 18.77
CA GLU A 197 -13.61 -13.25 17.30
C GLU A 197 -14.61 -12.22 16.75
N LEU A 198 -15.80 -12.10 17.35
CA LEU A 198 -16.77 -11.08 16.97
C LEU A 198 -16.20 -9.67 17.16
N GLU A 199 -15.58 -9.39 18.30
CA GLU A 199 -14.99 -8.07 18.56
C GLU A 199 -13.86 -7.75 17.57
N HIS A 200 -13.04 -8.74 17.24
CA HIS A 200 -12.02 -8.60 16.20
C HIS A 200 -12.63 -8.18 14.85
N TRP A 201 -13.68 -8.87 14.39
CA TRP A 201 -14.33 -8.54 13.12
C TRP A 201 -15.05 -7.18 13.17
N LYS A 202 -15.59 -6.76 14.33
CA LYS A 202 -16.12 -5.40 14.53
C LYS A 202 -15.01 -4.34 14.34
N GLN A 203 -13.85 -4.54 14.97
CA GLN A 203 -12.70 -3.64 14.80
C GLN A 203 -12.18 -3.60 13.36
N MET A 204 -12.12 -4.77 12.70
CA MET A 204 -11.73 -4.85 11.29
C MET A 204 -12.71 -4.12 10.37
N SER A 205 -14.02 -4.27 10.60
CA SER A 205 -15.04 -3.53 9.84
C SER A 205 -14.84 -2.02 9.95
N LEU A 206 -14.57 -1.49 11.15
CA LEU A 206 -14.32 -0.06 11.36
C LEU A 206 -13.07 0.42 10.60
N LYS A 207 -11.97 -0.36 10.65
CA LYS A 207 -10.76 -0.05 9.88
C LYS A 207 -11.04 -0.02 8.37
N PHE A 208 -11.76 -1.02 7.85
CA PHE A 208 -12.10 -1.10 6.43
C PHE A 208 -13.05 0.02 5.98
N ASP A 209 -14.01 0.41 6.81
CA ASP A 209 -14.89 1.56 6.52
C ASP A 209 -14.08 2.87 6.45
N SER A 210 -13.06 3.05 7.32
CA SER A 210 -12.13 4.18 7.22
C SER A 210 -11.37 4.20 5.88
N VAL A 211 -10.87 3.04 5.44
CA VAL A 211 -10.20 2.89 4.15
C VAL A 211 -11.15 3.20 2.99
N LEU A 212 -12.38 2.68 3.02
CA LEU A 212 -13.38 2.94 1.99
C LEU A 212 -13.73 4.43 1.91
N ASN A 213 -13.91 5.10 3.05
CA ASN A 213 -14.15 6.54 3.09
C ASN A 213 -12.98 7.33 2.49
N HIS A 214 -11.74 6.89 2.72
CA HIS A 214 -10.57 7.51 2.10
C HIS A 214 -10.53 7.30 0.57
N ILE A 215 -10.85 6.11 0.07
CA ILE A 215 -11.00 5.85 -1.38
C ILE A 215 -12.06 6.77 -2.00
N GLN A 216 -13.17 6.93 -1.29
CA GLN A 216 -14.30 7.73 -1.77
C GLN A 216 -14.11 9.23 -1.59
N SER A 217 -13.02 9.67 -0.97
CA SER A 217 -12.68 11.08 -0.78
C SER A 217 -12.57 11.84 -2.11
N SER A 218 -12.80 13.15 -2.07
CA SER A 218 -12.75 14.01 -3.25
C SER A 218 -11.35 14.09 -3.86
N GLU A 219 -10.34 14.02 -2.98
CA GLU A 219 -8.92 14.04 -3.25
C GLU A 219 -8.51 12.78 -4.00
N CYS A 220 -8.86 11.59 -3.49
CA CYS A 220 -8.57 10.32 -4.14
C CYS A 220 -9.27 10.21 -5.50
N LYS A 221 -10.54 10.63 -5.59
CA LYS A 221 -11.28 10.68 -6.87
C LYS A 221 -10.62 11.61 -7.90
N ALA A 222 -10.02 12.73 -7.48
CA ALA A 222 -9.28 13.62 -8.37
C ALA A 222 -8.03 12.92 -8.95
N VAL A 223 -7.29 12.18 -8.12
CA VAL A 223 -6.15 11.36 -8.57
C VAL A 223 -6.56 10.36 -9.64
N VAL A 224 -7.64 9.62 -9.38
CA VAL A 224 -8.13 8.59 -10.29
C VAL A 224 -8.53 9.19 -11.62
N LYS A 225 -9.18 10.36 -11.61
CA LYS A 225 -9.50 11.11 -12.84
C LYS A 225 -8.24 11.49 -13.61
N VAL A 226 -7.23 12.05 -12.96
CA VAL A 226 -5.94 12.40 -13.60
C VAL A 226 -5.26 11.17 -14.20
N LEU A 227 -5.18 10.07 -13.45
CA LEU A 227 -4.59 8.81 -13.93
C LEU A 227 -5.36 8.21 -15.12
N CYS A 228 -6.69 8.39 -15.15
CA CYS A 228 -7.55 7.95 -16.24
C CYS A 228 -7.32 8.79 -17.51
N ILE A 229 -7.31 10.13 -17.38
CA ILE A 229 -7.03 11.05 -18.48
C ILE A 229 -5.64 10.80 -19.06
N SER A 230 -4.64 10.57 -18.19
CA SER A 230 -3.26 10.31 -18.59
C SER A 230 -3.03 8.90 -19.15
N LYS A 231 -4.08 8.07 -19.25
CA LYS A 231 -4.01 6.65 -19.65
C LYS A 231 -2.89 5.87 -18.93
N SER A 232 -2.71 6.15 -17.64
CA SER A 232 -1.59 5.60 -16.87
C SER A 232 -1.66 4.07 -16.79
N LYS A 233 -0.51 3.39 -17.00
CA LYS A 233 -0.37 1.95 -16.74
C LYS A 233 -0.71 1.59 -15.29
N THR A 234 -0.64 2.55 -14.34
CA THR A 234 -1.03 2.33 -12.94
C THR A 234 -2.55 2.19 -12.74
N MET A 235 -3.39 2.54 -13.73
CA MET A 235 -4.85 2.40 -13.60
C MET A 235 -5.31 0.94 -13.48
N LYS A 236 -4.53 -0.03 -13.99
CA LYS A 236 -4.80 -1.45 -13.78
C LYS A 236 -4.63 -1.81 -12.31
N MET A 237 -3.49 -1.46 -11.72
CA MET A 237 -3.19 -1.69 -10.30
C MET A 237 -4.17 -0.97 -9.37
N TRP A 238 -4.59 0.26 -9.70
CA TRP A 238 -5.58 0.97 -8.88
C TRP A 238 -6.93 0.23 -8.86
N ARG A 239 -7.43 -0.22 -10.02
CA ARG A 239 -8.68 -0.99 -10.10
C ARG A 239 -8.61 -2.31 -9.33
N GLU A 240 -7.48 -3.00 -9.40
CA GLU A 240 -7.26 -4.23 -8.64
C GLU A 240 -7.26 -3.98 -7.12
N LEU A 241 -6.62 -2.90 -6.66
CA LEU A 241 -6.61 -2.53 -5.25
C LEU A 241 -7.98 -2.06 -4.75
N ASP A 242 -8.72 -1.30 -5.55
CA ASP A 242 -10.08 -0.83 -5.24
C ASP A 242 -11.06 -2.01 -5.14
N ALA A 243 -10.98 -2.96 -6.07
CA ALA A 243 -11.77 -4.19 -6.04
C ALA A 243 -11.45 -5.04 -4.80
N LYS A 244 -10.15 -5.24 -4.50
CA LYS A 244 -9.72 -5.97 -3.29
C LYS A 244 -10.18 -5.29 -2.00
N ALA A 245 -10.06 -3.96 -1.92
CA ALA A 245 -10.49 -3.21 -0.75
C ALA A 245 -12.02 -3.33 -0.55
N THR A 246 -12.79 -3.22 -1.63
CA THR A 246 -14.25 -3.39 -1.60
C THR A 246 -14.65 -4.80 -1.16
N ASP A 247 -13.98 -5.82 -1.69
CA ASP A 247 -14.23 -7.23 -1.31
C ASP A 247 -13.97 -7.47 0.18
N ARG A 248 -12.88 -6.93 0.74
CA ARG A 248 -12.56 -7.05 2.16
C ARG A 248 -13.52 -6.28 3.07
N VAL A 249 -14.03 -5.12 2.64
CA VAL A 249 -15.12 -4.42 3.36
C VAL A 249 -16.36 -5.32 3.44
N ASN A 250 -16.70 -5.99 2.33
CA ASN A 250 -17.85 -6.89 2.29
C ASN A 250 -17.64 -8.13 3.16
N GLU A 251 -16.44 -8.72 3.13
CA GLU A 251 -16.05 -9.83 4.03
C GLU A 251 -16.22 -9.42 5.49
N ALA A 252 -15.66 -8.28 5.90
CA ALA A 252 -15.73 -7.85 7.29
C ALA A 252 -17.18 -7.62 7.75
N LYS A 253 -18.01 -7.00 6.91
CA LYS A 253 -19.44 -6.76 7.21
C LYS A 253 -20.24 -8.04 7.29
N ASP A 254 -20.01 -8.99 6.40
CA ASP A 254 -20.67 -10.30 6.42
C ASP A 254 -20.28 -11.09 7.67
N ASN A 255 -18.99 -11.12 7.99
CA ASN A 255 -18.49 -11.82 9.17
C ASN A 255 -19.05 -11.21 10.46
N VAL A 256 -19.10 -9.88 10.60
CA VAL A 256 -19.76 -9.22 11.75
C VAL A 256 -21.22 -9.62 11.86
N LYS A 257 -21.96 -9.62 10.74
CA LYS A 257 -23.39 -9.98 10.71
C LYS A 257 -23.63 -11.43 11.16
N PHE A 258 -22.80 -12.37 10.73
CA PHE A 258 -22.96 -13.77 11.10
C PHE A 258 -22.46 -14.06 12.52
N LEU A 259 -21.30 -13.52 12.90
CA LEU A 259 -20.75 -13.71 14.24
C LEU A 259 -21.59 -12.99 15.31
N SER A 260 -22.31 -11.91 14.99
CA SER A 260 -23.23 -11.27 15.95
C SER A 260 -24.38 -12.20 16.36
N THR A 261 -24.71 -13.22 15.56
CA THR A 261 -25.68 -14.25 15.96
C THR A 261 -25.18 -15.09 17.13
N LEU A 262 -23.85 -15.20 17.31
CA LEU A 262 -23.21 -15.89 18.42
C LEU A 262 -23.29 -15.09 19.73
N GLU A 263 -23.46 -13.77 19.67
CA GLU A 263 -23.38 -12.86 20.82
C GLU A 263 -24.34 -13.28 21.94
N ASN A 264 -25.58 -13.58 21.59
CA ASN A 264 -26.61 -14.01 22.54
C ASN A 264 -26.49 -15.50 22.92
N VAL A 265 -26.22 -16.38 21.95
CA VAL A 265 -26.16 -17.83 22.21
C VAL A 265 -24.94 -18.25 23.01
N CYS A 266 -23.86 -17.46 22.98
CA CYS A 266 -22.66 -17.69 23.78
C CYS A 266 -22.73 -17.11 25.20
N GLN A 267 -23.69 -16.23 25.54
CA GLN A 267 -23.79 -15.66 26.90
C GLN A 267 -23.80 -16.71 28.04
N PRO A 268 -24.49 -17.86 27.92
CA PRO A 268 -24.45 -18.90 28.94
C PRO A 268 -23.06 -19.50 29.16
N LEU A 269 -22.13 -19.39 28.21
CA LEU A 269 -20.74 -19.85 28.37
C LEU A 269 -19.91 -18.93 29.28
N TYR A 270 -20.38 -17.71 29.54
CA TYR A 270 -19.69 -16.73 30.38
C TYR A 270 -20.37 -16.55 31.74
N ASN A 271 -21.70 -16.64 31.77
CA ASN A 271 -22.49 -16.18 32.93
C ASN A 271 -23.16 -17.31 33.72
N SER A 272 -23.13 -18.56 33.23
CA SER A 272 -23.83 -19.68 33.84
C SER A 272 -22.88 -20.69 34.48
N ASP A 273 -23.40 -21.49 35.41
CA ASP A 273 -22.69 -22.65 35.94
C ASP A 273 -22.55 -23.76 34.86
N PRO A 274 -21.57 -24.67 34.98
CA PRO A 274 -21.33 -25.72 33.97
C PRO A 274 -22.54 -26.62 33.69
N VAL A 275 -23.42 -26.88 34.66
CA VAL A 275 -24.60 -27.74 34.47
C VAL A 275 -25.63 -27.05 33.57
N SER A 276 -25.87 -25.76 33.81
CA SER A 276 -26.75 -24.94 32.97
C SER A 276 -26.15 -24.67 31.60
N MET A 277 -24.82 -24.46 31.54
CA MET A 277 -24.08 -24.22 30.30
C MET A 277 -24.24 -25.35 29.29
N ILE A 278 -24.11 -26.62 29.71
CA ILE A 278 -24.23 -27.81 28.84
C ILE A 278 -25.55 -27.81 28.05
N LYS A 279 -26.65 -27.37 28.68
CA LYS A 279 -27.97 -27.31 28.03
C LYS A 279 -28.00 -26.30 26.88
N SER A 280 -27.19 -25.25 26.96
CA SER A 280 -27.10 -24.19 25.95
C SER A 280 -26.09 -24.49 24.84
N VAL A 281 -25.16 -25.43 25.04
CA VAL A 281 -24.12 -25.77 24.07
C VAL A 281 -24.70 -26.21 22.73
N HIS A 282 -25.83 -26.93 22.71
CA HIS A 282 -26.47 -27.33 21.44
C HIS A 282 -26.85 -26.13 20.57
N ASN A 283 -27.30 -25.03 21.19
CA ASN A 283 -27.67 -23.81 20.46
C ASN A 283 -26.44 -23.14 19.84
N VAL A 284 -25.29 -23.18 20.54
CA VAL A 284 -24.01 -22.69 20.02
C VAL A 284 -23.59 -23.50 18.79
N PHE A 285 -23.66 -24.83 18.85
CA PHE A 285 -23.35 -25.68 17.70
C PHE A 285 -24.26 -25.41 16.50
N ASN A 286 -25.58 -25.27 16.72
CA ASN A 286 -26.53 -24.99 15.65
C ASN A 286 -26.27 -23.62 15.01
N ALA A 287 -25.90 -22.61 15.81
CA ALA A 287 -25.54 -21.30 15.29
C ALA A 287 -24.24 -21.35 14.46
N ILE A 288 -23.21 -22.06 14.92
CA ILE A 288 -21.96 -22.26 14.16
C ILE A 288 -22.24 -23.01 12.85
N HIS A 289 -23.06 -24.05 12.88
CA HIS A 289 -23.45 -24.79 11.69
C HIS A 289 -24.23 -23.93 10.69
N MET A 290 -25.11 -23.05 11.17
CA MET A 290 -25.79 -22.05 10.32
C MET A 290 -24.78 -21.10 9.68
N ILE A 291 -23.80 -20.60 10.44
CA ILE A 291 -22.75 -19.72 9.91
C ILE A 291 -21.96 -20.42 8.81
N TYR A 292 -21.52 -21.66 9.04
CA TYR A 292 -20.77 -22.45 8.06
C TYR A 292 -21.55 -22.64 6.74
N ASN A 293 -22.85 -22.94 6.82
CA ASN A 293 -23.65 -23.22 5.62
C ASN A 293 -24.13 -21.97 4.87
N VAL A 294 -24.26 -20.82 5.55
CA VAL A 294 -24.91 -19.63 5.00
C VAL A 294 -23.95 -18.46 4.80
N SER A 295 -22.89 -18.33 5.60
CA SER A 295 -21.92 -17.26 5.42
C SER A 295 -21.16 -17.41 4.12
N ARG A 296 -20.93 -16.30 3.44
CA ARG A 296 -20.17 -16.28 2.19
C ARG A 296 -18.67 -16.28 2.46
N TYR A 297 -18.23 -15.70 3.57
CA TYR A 297 -16.81 -15.48 3.87
C TYR A 297 -16.33 -16.20 5.14
N TYR A 298 -17.21 -16.63 6.03
CA TYR A 298 -16.89 -17.35 7.27
C TYR A 298 -17.30 -18.85 7.19
N ASN A 299 -17.03 -19.49 6.06
CA ASN A 299 -17.46 -20.87 5.77
C ASN A 299 -16.29 -21.82 5.46
N THR A 300 -15.09 -21.54 5.97
CA THR A 300 -13.94 -22.43 5.79
C THR A 300 -13.71 -23.28 7.04
N ASP A 301 -13.22 -24.50 6.84
CA ASP A 301 -12.93 -25.44 7.92
C ASP A 301 -11.94 -24.84 8.92
N GLU A 302 -10.95 -24.06 8.48
CA GLU A 302 -10.00 -23.43 9.39
C GLU A 302 -10.68 -22.40 10.32
N LYS A 303 -11.55 -21.53 9.77
CA LYS A 303 -12.26 -20.50 10.56
C LYS A 303 -13.23 -21.15 11.56
N ILE A 304 -13.88 -22.24 11.17
CA ILE A 304 -14.79 -23.00 12.03
C ILE A 304 -14.02 -23.74 13.13
N ALA A 305 -12.89 -24.36 12.79
CA ALA A 305 -12.02 -25.03 13.77
C ALA A 305 -11.50 -24.04 14.83
N ILE A 306 -11.07 -22.84 14.43
CA ILE A 306 -10.66 -21.77 15.36
C ILE A 306 -11.81 -21.39 16.28
N LEU A 307 -13.01 -21.19 15.73
CA LEU A 307 -14.20 -20.82 16.51
C LEU A 307 -14.58 -21.91 17.51
N PHE A 308 -14.53 -23.19 17.13
CA PHE A 308 -14.73 -24.31 18.07
C PHE A 308 -13.65 -24.38 19.14
N GLY A 309 -12.39 -24.09 18.79
CA GLY A 309 -11.30 -23.94 19.75
C GLY A 309 -11.62 -22.88 20.80
N ASN A 310 -12.09 -21.71 20.37
CA ASN A 310 -12.48 -20.61 21.26
C ASN A 310 -13.67 -20.96 22.15
N VAL A 311 -14.70 -21.65 21.62
CA VAL A 311 -15.83 -22.16 22.42
C VAL A 311 -15.33 -23.14 23.49
N THR A 312 -14.47 -24.08 23.10
CA THR A 312 -13.91 -25.09 24.00
C THR A 312 -13.08 -24.45 25.11
N ASN A 313 -12.23 -23.48 24.78
CA ASN A 313 -11.44 -22.72 25.74
C ASN A 313 -12.34 -21.98 26.73
N GLN A 314 -13.40 -21.33 26.26
CA GLN A 314 -14.34 -20.63 27.14
C GLN A 314 -15.08 -21.61 28.07
N MET A 315 -15.48 -22.78 27.59
CA MET A 315 -16.10 -23.82 28.42
C MET A 315 -15.12 -24.32 29.50
N LEU A 316 -13.85 -24.53 29.16
CA LEU A 316 -12.81 -24.90 30.12
C LEU A 316 -12.58 -23.82 31.18
N ASN A 317 -12.62 -22.54 30.79
CA ASN A 317 -12.50 -21.42 31.71
C ASN A 317 -13.70 -21.36 32.68
N ALA A 318 -14.93 -21.55 32.19
CA ALA A 318 -16.13 -21.63 33.02
C ALA A 318 -16.07 -22.79 34.03
N CYS A 319 -15.60 -23.97 33.58
CA CYS A 319 -15.36 -25.11 34.46
C CYS A 319 -14.32 -24.80 35.55
N ARG A 320 -13.18 -24.22 35.18
CA ARG A 320 -12.13 -23.80 36.13
C ARG A 320 -12.68 -22.80 37.15
N ALA A 321 -13.45 -21.81 36.72
CA ALA A 321 -14.08 -20.83 37.58
C ALA A 321 -15.07 -21.47 38.57
N TYR A 322 -15.83 -22.47 38.12
CA TYR A 322 -16.77 -23.21 38.96
C TYR A 322 -16.10 -24.07 40.04
N ILE A 323 -14.97 -24.73 39.72
CA ILE A 323 -14.18 -25.48 40.70
C ILE A 323 -13.67 -24.52 41.76
N THR A 324 -12.93 -23.49 41.34
CA THR A 324 -12.17 -22.57 42.19
C THR A 324 -13.00 -21.47 42.86
N GLU A 325 -14.33 -21.47 42.64
CA GLU A 325 -15.26 -20.40 43.05
C GLU A 325 -14.75 -19.00 42.66
N ASN A 326 -14.42 -18.84 41.39
CA ASN A 326 -13.81 -17.64 40.81
C ASN A 326 -12.45 -17.28 41.44
N GLY A 327 -11.64 -18.30 41.74
CA GLY A 327 -10.30 -18.12 42.31
C GLY A 327 -10.25 -17.85 43.81
N LYS A 328 -11.36 -18.05 44.54
CA LYS A 328 -11.42 -17.90 46.00
C LYS A 328 -10.72 -19.02 46.77
N TYR A 329 -10.62 -20.21 46.16
CA TYR A 329 -10.01 -21.39 46.77
C TYR A 329 -9.06 -22.07 45.80
N GLN A 330 -7.96 -22.64 46.30
CA GLN A 330 -7.18 -23.57 45.49
C GLN A 330 -7.93 -24.89 45.38
N ILE A 331 -7.70 -25.63 44.29
CA ILE A 331 -8.39 -26.89 43.98
C ILE A 331 -8.35 -27.88 45.16
N TRP A 332 -7.24 -27.87 45.90
CA TRP A 332 -6.97 -28.79 47.01
C TRP A 332 -7.54 -28.34 48.37
N ASP A 333 -8.03 -27.10 48.47
CA ASP A 333 -8.64 -26.56 49.70
C ASP A 333 -10.13 -26.91 49.81
N HIS A 334 -10.71 -27.51 48.76
CA HIS A 334 -12.12 -27.90 48.73
C HIS A 334 -12.39 -29.20 49.51
N ASN A 335 -13.60 -29.32 50.06
CA ASN A 335 -14.10 -30.59 50.61
C ASN A 335 -14.04 -31.70 49.52
N PRO A 336 -13.40 -32.85 49.78
CA PRO A 336 -13.24 -33.96 48.81
C PRO A 336 -14.54 -34.45 48.17
N GLU A 337 -15.65 -34.48 48.90
CA GLU A 337 -16.95 -34.91 48.35
C GLU A 337 -17.53 -33.88 47.38
N ASN A 338 -17.38 -32.59 47.70
CA ASN A 338 -17.82 -31.50 46.84
C ASN A 338 -16.96 -31.43 45.58
N LEU A 339 -15.64 -31.55 45.72
CA LEU A 339 -14.70 -31.58 44.59
C LEU A 339 -15.02 -32.75 43.65
N THR A 340 -15.29 -33.95 44.20
CA THR A 340 -15.63 -35.14 43.40
C THR A 340 -16.93 -34.94 42.62
N ARG A 341 -17.98 -34.37 43.24
CA ARG A 341 -19.24 -34.03 42.53
C ARG A 341 -19.01 -33.02 41.42
N LYS A 342 -18.27 -31.93 41.68
CA LYS A 342 -17.93 -30.93 40.67
C LYS A 342 -17.12 -31.54 39.52
N MET A 343 -16.16 -32.43 39.83
CA MET A 343 -15.35 -33.14 38.83
C MET A 343 -16.16 -34.08 37.95
N GLN A 344 -17.08 -34.88 38.51
CA GLN A 344 -17.93 -35.79 37.73
C GLN A 344 -18.77 -35.06 36.67
N VAL A 345 -19.35 -33.91 37.01
CA VAL A 345 -20.10 -33.05 36.07
C VAL A 345 -19.22 -32.57 34.91
N MET A 346 -17.95 -32.24 35.16
CA MET A 346 -17.03 -31.78 34.12
C MET A 346 -16.52 -32.91 33.22
N THR A 347 -16.15 -34.06 33.80
CA THR A 347 -15.45 -35.12 33.06
C THR A 347 -16.39 -35.94 32.18
N ILE A 348 -17.62 -36.19 32.62
CA ILE A 348 -18.53 -37.09 31.92
C ILE A 348 -19.31 -36.36 30.83
N ASP A 349 -19.81 -35.15 31.11
CA ASP A 349 -20.73 -34.49 30.19
C ASP A 349 -20.03 -33.56 29.20
N ILE A 350 -19.01 -32.79 29.62
CA ILE A 350 -18.40 -31.75 28.78
C ILE A 350 -17.33 -32.33 27.84
N LEU A 351 -16.41 -33.15 28.35
CA LEU A 351 -15.37 -33.78 27.52
C LEU A 351 -15.95 -34.73 26.48
N VAL A 352 -17.02 -35.47 26.82
CA VAL A 352 -17.70 -36.36 25.86
C VAL A 352 -18.47 -35.54 24.81
N LEU A 353 -19.08 -34.41 25.16
CA LEU A 353 -19.75 -33.52 24.20
C LEU A 353 -18.77 -32.89 23.23
N ILE A 354 -17.63 -32.40 23.74
CA ILE A 354 -16.55 -31.82 22.93
C ILE A 354 -15.98 -32.88 22.00
N ASN A 355 -15.61 -34.07 22.51
CA ASN A 355 -15.08 -35.15 21.67
C ASN A 355 -16.10 -35.65 20.63
N ARG A 356 -17.38 -35.84 20.98
CA ARG A 356 -18.37 -36.37 20.03
C ARG A 356 -18.77 -35.37 18.95
N LYS A 357 -18.79 -34.07 19.25
CA LYS A 357 -19.28 -33.05 18.31
C LYS A 357 -18.17 -32.31 17.54
N CYS A 358 -16.94 -32.27 18.05
CA CYS A 358 -15.82 -31.66 17.33
C CYS A 358 -15.03 -32.65 16.46
N ILE A 359 -15.24 -33.98 16.60
CA ILE A 359 -14.53 -35.02 15.79
C ILE A 359 -15.37 -35.50 14.59
N MET A 360 -16.65 -35.15 14.51
CA MET A 360 -17.58 -35.64 13.47
C MET A 360 -17.68 -34.75 12.22
N HIS A 361 -16.88 -33.69 12.14
CA HIS A 361 -16.66 -32.84 10.97
C HIS A 361 -15.19 -32.43 10.98
#